data_AF-A0A2L0UFS5-F1
#
_entry.id   AF-A0A2L0UFS5-F1
#
_cell.length_a   1.000
_cell.length_b   1.000
_cell.length_c   1.000
_cell.angle_alpha   90.00
_cell.angle_beta   90.00
_cell.angle_gamma   90.00
#
_symmetry.space_group_name_H-M   'P 1'
#
loop_
_entity.id
_entity.type
_entity.pdbx_description
1 polymer ?
#
loop_
_entity_poly.entity_id
_entity_poly.type
_entity_poly.pdbx_seq_one_letter_code
_entity_poly.pdbx_strand_id
1 'polypeptide(L)' 'MKAFACGDVVPGCEARWVCSSEDEILARVGEHAAAVHGLTDLAPELVGAVRTRIVAA' A
#
# COMPACT_ATOMS: atom_id res chain seq x y z
N MET A 1 -7.08 -13.82 -3.72
CA MET A 1 -7.25 -12.43 -3.26
C MET A 1 -5.95 -12.00 -2.56
N LYS A 2 -5.70 -10.70 -2.50
CA LYS A 2 -4.48 -10.12 -1.91
C LYS A 2 -4.89 -9.10 -0.85
N ALA A 3 -4.17 -9.06 0.27
CA ALA A 3 -4.39 -8.10 1.33
C ALA A 3 -3.10 -7.31 1.64
N PHE A 4 -3.28 -6.06 2.06
CA PHE A 4 -2.20 -5.20 2.52
C PHE A 4 -2.69 -4.26 3.62
N ALA A 5 -1.84 -4.03 4.62
CA ALA A 5 -2.05 -3.02 5.65
C ALA A 5 -0.96 -1.94 5.54
N CYS A 6 -1.37 -0.68 5.38
CA CYS A 6 -0.43 0.45 5.28
C CYS A 6 0.45 0.57 6.53
N GLY A 7 -0.10 0.23 7.71
CA GLY A 7 0.60 0.17 8.98
C GLY A 7 1.87 -0.69 9.01
N ASP A 8 1.99 -1.66 8.09
CA ASP A 8 3.19 -2.51 7.96
C ASP A 8 4.38 -1.77 7.35
N VAL A 9 4.14 -0.60 6.75
CA VAL A 9 5.15 0.28 6.12
C VAL A 9 5.19 1.66 6.78
N VAL A 10 4.04 2.21 7.13
CA VAL A 10 3.89 3.53 7.78
C VAL A 10 3.31 3.32 9.18
N PRO A 11 4.15 3.30 10.24
CA PRO A 11 3.68 3.09 11.61
C PRO A 11 2.59 4.09 12.00
N GLY A 12 1.49 3.58 12.55
CA GLY A 12 0.33 4.38 12.95
C GLY A 12 -0.72 4.58 11.87
N CYS A 13 -0.50 4.14 10.64
CA CYS A 13 -1.55 4.12 9.62
C CYS A 13 -2.44 2.87 9.75
N GLU A 14 -3.76 3.07 9.82
CA GLU A 14 -4.74 1.98 9.97
C GLU A 14 -5.36 1.51 8.65
N ALA A 15 -4.98 2.13 7.52
CA ALA A 15 -5.55 1.79 6.22
C ALA A 15 -5.22 0.34 5.81
N ARG A 16 -6.24 -0.36 5.30
CA ARG A 16 -6.14 -1.76 4.86
C ARG A 16 -6.94 -1.96 3.57
N TRP A 17 -6.46 -2.85 2.72
CA TRP A 17 -7.12 -3.21 1.47
C TRP A 17 -7.14 -4.73 1.29
N VAL A 18 -8.23 -5.21 0.68
CA VAL A 18 -8.32 -6.56 0.11
C VAL A 18 -8.75 -6.39 -1.34
N CYS A 19 -7.91 -6.84 -2.25
CA CYS A 19 -8.03 -6.62 -3.69
C CYS A 19 -7.81 -7.92 -4.47
N SER A 20 -8.09 -7.87 -5.77
CA SER A 20 -7.96 -9.03 -6.66
C SER A 20 -6.50 -9.29 -7.05
N SER A 21 -5.67 -8.25 -7.08
CA SER A 21 -4.26 -8.31 -7.51
C SER A 21 -3.36 -7.37 -6.70
N GLU A 22 -2.05 -7.54 -6.85
CA GLU A 22 -1.04 -6.65 -6.25
C GLU A 22 -1.03 -5.27 -6.90
N ASP A 23 -1.28 -5.19 -8.21
CA ASP A 23 -1.35 -3.92 -8.93
C ASP A 23 -2.53 -3.07 -8.45
N GLU A 24 -3.67 -3.71 -8.14
CA GLU A 24 -4.82 -3.02 -7.57
C GLU A 24 -4.49 -2.47 -6.17
N ILE A 25 -3.77 -3.24 -5.34
CA ILE A 25 -3.25 -2.75 -4.06
C ILE A 25 -2.36 -1.52 -4.26
N LEU A 26 -1.40 -1.59 -5.20
CA LEU A 26 -0.49 -0.47 -5.46
C LEU A 26 -1.21 0.80 -5.94
N ALA A 27 -2.23 0.66 -6.78
CA ALA A 27 -3.06 1.79 -7.18
C ALA A 27 -3.75 2.45 -5.97
N ARG A 28 -4.37 1.63 -5.10
CA ARG A 28 -5.05 2.12 -3.88
C ARG A 28 -4.08 2.73 -2.86
N VAL A 29 -2.87 2.16 -2.73
CA VAL A 29 -1.79 2.72 -1.91
C VAL A 29 -1.34 4.07 -2.45
N GLY A 30 -1.17 4.22 -3.77
CA GLY A 30 -0.80 5.51 -4.38
C GLY A 30 -1.82 6.60 -4.13
N GLU A 31 -3.11 6.30 -4.33
CA GLU A 31 -4.20 7.23 -4.02
C GLU A 31 -4.22 7.63 -2.54
N HIS A 32 -4.05 6.65 -1.64
CA HIS A 32 -4.02 6.89 -0.20
C HIS A 32 -2.80 7.71 0.23
N ALA A 33 -1.62 7.40 -0.30
CA ALA A 33 -0.38 8.11 0.00
C ALA A 33 -0.48 9.59 -0.41
N ALA A 34 -1.06 9.87 -1.58
CA ALA A 34 -1.30 11.24 -2.03
C ALA A 34 -2.32 11.96 -1.12
N ALA A 35 -3.43 11.32 -0.78
CA ALA A 35 -4.52 11.97 -0.04
C ALA A 35 -4.26 12.14 1.46
N VAL A 36 -3.60 11.18 2.11
CA VAL A 36 -3.43 11.15 3.57
C VAL A 36 -2.03 11.56 4.01
N HIS A 37 -1.01 11.25 3.21
CA HIS A 37 0.38 11.55 3.52
C HIS A 37 0.97 12.69 2.69
N GLY A 38 0.23 13.22 1.71
CA GLY A 38 0.74 14.22 0.77
C GLY A 38 1.86 13.68 -0.13
N LEU A 39 2.02 12.35 -0.19
CA LEU A 39 3.09 11.69 -0.91
C LEU A 39 2.61 11.32 -2.32
N THR A 40 2.92 12.17 -3.28
CA THR A 40 2.51 12.00 -4.68
C THR A 40 3.50 11.20 -5.52
N ASP A 41 4.73 11.04 -5.02
CA ASP A 41 5.77 10.23 -5.66
C ASP A 41 6.15 9.06 -4.77
N LEU A 42 5.87 7.84 -5.23
CA LEU A 42 6.23 6.62 -4.53
C LEU A 42 7.58 6.12 -5.05
N ALA A 43 8.65 6.38 -4.30
CA ALA A 43 9.98 5.89 -4.63
C ALA A 43 9.96 4.36 -4.87
N PRO A 44 10.79 3.82 -5.78
CA PRO A 44 10.81 2.39 -6.09
C PRO A 44 11.03 1.50 -4.86
N GLU A 45 11.79 2.00 -3.88
CA GLU A 45 12.06 1.34 -2.61
C GLU A 45 10.78 1.20 -1.77
N LEU A 46 9.93 2.23 -1.74
CA LEU A 46 8.65 2.22 -1.06
C LEU A 46 7.67 1.25 -1.75
N VAL A 47 7.63 1.26 -3.08
CA VAL A 47 6.85 0.29 -3.86
C VAL A 47 7.32 -1.15 -3.57
N GLY A 48 8.63 -1.36 -3.48
CA GLY A 48 9.21 -2.63 -3.07
C GLY A 48 8.77 -3.04 -1.66
N ALA A 49 8.87 -2.14 -0.69
CA ALA A 49 8.43 -2.38 0.68
C ALA A 49 6.95 -2.79 0.74
N VAL A 50 6.06 -2.06 0.06
CA VAL A 50 4.63 -2.40 -0.05
C VAL A 50 4.46 -3.80 -0.62
N ARG A 51 5.09 -4.13 -1.75
CA ARG A 51 5.01 -5.47 -2.38
C ARG A 51 5.41 -6.59 -1.43
N THR A 52 6.49 -6.42 -0.65
CA THR A 52 6.94 -7.45 0.30
C THR A 52 5.98 -7.71 1.47
N ARG A 53 5.03 -6.80 1.71
CA ARG A 53 4.04 -6.89 2.78
C ARG A 53 2.66 -7.29 2.29
N ILE A 54 2.47 -7.47 0.98
CA ILE A 54 1.22 -8.00 0.43
C ILE A 54 1.14 -9.50 0.77
N VAL A 55 0.02 -9.91 1.36
CA VAL A 55 -0.25 -11.30 1.73
C VAL A 55 -1.44 -11.86 0.95
N ALA A 56 -1.58 -13.19 0.94
CA ALA A 56 -2.82 -13.82 0.49
C ALA A 56 -3.94 -13.49 1.50
N ALA A 57 -5.12 -13.18 0.98
CA ALA A 57 -6.33 -12.90 1.75
C ALA A 57 -7.31 -14.07 1.68
#